data_AF-A0A1Y0HGK9-F1
#
_entry.id   AF-A0A1Y0HGK9-F1
#
_cell.length_a   1.000
_cell.length_b   1.000
_cell.length_c   1.000
_cell.angle_alpha   90.00
_cell.angle_beta   90.00
_cell.angle_gamma   90.00
#
_symmetry.space_group_name_H-M   'P 1'
#
loop_
_entity.id
_entity.type
_entity.pdbx_description
1 polymer ?
#
loop_
_entity_poly.entity_id
_entity_poly.type
_entity_poly.pdbx_seq_one_letter_code
_entity_poly.pdbx_strand_id
1 'polypeptide(L)'
;MAKVAQFNLQVISFVCIGLFCVGCAHSARDLPPDMSHLPPSMRLLPSDMESAEYQLDCKDLTLALKHTREHLKELEKDVLSMQADNQSKGLTGITVFSPAMFLISDNPALSKDYQESDQARERLLRIAQARQCELPSE
;
A
#
# COMPACT_ATOMS: atom_id res chain seq x y z
N MET A 1 20.69 42.37 -29.14
CA MET A 1 19.50 41.49 -28.99
C MET A 1 19.80 40.27 -28.06
N ALA A 2 20.51 40.46 -26.95
CA ALA A 2 20.92 39.34 -26.07
C ALA A 2 20.08 39.20 -24.78
N LYS A 3 19.31 40.25 -24.42
CA LYS A 3 18.57 40.32 -23.15
C LYS A 3 17.31 39.44 -23.12
N VAL A 4 16.72 39.15 -24.28
CA VAL A 4 15.45 38.39 -24.39
C VAL A 4 15.66 36.88 -24.23
N ALA A 5 16.83 36.36 -24.66
CA ALA A 5 17.16 34.94 -24.52
C ALA A 5 17.43 34.54 -23.06
N GLN A 6 18.05 35.43 -22.28
CA GLN A 6 18.38 35.20 -20.87
C GLN A 6 17.13 35.12 -19.98
N PHE A 7 16.09 35.91 -20.32
CA PHE A 7 14.82 35.93 -19.58
C PHE A 7 14.01 34.65 -19.79
N ASN A 8 14.00 34.10 -21.01
CA ASN A 8 13.31 32.85 -21.32
C ASN A 8 13.94 31.63 -20.61
N LEU A 9 15.27 31.59 -20.49
CA LEU A 9 15.96 30.47 -19.82
C LEU A 9 15.66 30.43 -18.32
N GLN A 10 15.57 31.59 -17.65
CA GLN A 10 15.22 31.67 -16.23
C GLN A 10 13.76 31.28 -15.99
N VAL A 11 12.82 31.70 -16.85
CA VAL A 11 11.40 31.35 -16.72
C VAL A 11 11.19 29.84 -16.89
N ILE A 12 11.87 29.21 -17.86
CA ILE A 12 11.78 27.75 -18.07
C ILE A 12 12.33 27.00 -16.84
N SER A 13 13.44 27.47 -16.26
CA SER A 13 14.04 26.85 -15.07
C SER A 13 13.12 26.94 -13.84
N PHE A 14 12.43 28.06 -13.63
CA PHE A 14 11.45 28.20 -12.55
C PHE A 14 10.18 27.36 -12.77
N VAL A 15 9.73 27.19 -14.01
CA VAL A 15 8.56 26.34 -14.34
C VAL A 15 8.88 24.85 -14.09
N CYS A 16 10.09 24.40 -14.43
CA CYS A 16 10.52 23.02 -14.15
C CYS A 16 10.65 22.72 -12.65
N ILE A 17 11.13 23.68 -11.85
CA ILE A 17 11.23 23.52 -10.38
C ILE A 17 9.83 23.55 -9.74
N GLY A 18 8.93 24.41 -10.23
CA GLY A 18 7.55 24.47 -9.75
C GLY A 18 6.74 23.19 -10.00
N LEU A 19 6.94 22.54 -11.15
CA LEU A 19 6.27 21.27 -11.49
C LEU A 19 6.74 20.09 -10.62
N PHE A 20 8.00 20.09 -10.16
CA PHE A 20 8.53 19.03 -9.31
C PHE A 20 7.96 19.05 -7.88
N CYS A 21 7.54 20.22 -7.38
CA CYS A 21 7.05 20.35 -6.00
C CYS A 21 5.55 20.05 -5.84
N VAL A 22 4.76 20.01 -6.90
CA VAL A 22 3.30 19.77 -6.80
C VAL A 22 2.95 18.27 -6.82
N GLY A 23 3.89 17.40 -7.23
CA GLY A 23 3.68 15.95 -7.33
C GLY A 23 3.82 15.15 -6.02
N CYS A 24 4.33 15.75 -4.93
CA CYS A 24 4.59 15.02 -3.67
C CYS A 24 3.57 15.31 -2.56
N ALA A 25 2.40 15.84 -2.89
CA ALA A 25 1.29 16.01 -1.93
C ALA A 25 0.23 14.91 -2.07
N HIS A 26 0.56 13.78 -2.71
CA HIS A 26 -0.26 12.58 -2.57
C HIS A 26 -0.03 12.04 -1.17
N SER A 27 -0.98 12.29 -0.27
CA SER A 27 -0.94 11.89 1.13
C SER A 27 -0.46 10.46 1.27
N ALA A 28 0.80 10.30 1.67
CA ALA A 28 1.28 9.01 2.14
C ALA A 28 0.41 8.65 3.35
N ARG A 29 -0.19 7.46 3.29
CA ARG A 29 -1.03 6.94 4.38
C ARG A 29 -0.17 6.92 5.64
N ASP A 30 -0.69 7.45 6.75
CA ASP A 30 0.00 7.35 8.03
C ASP A 30 0.25 5.87 8.33
N LEU A 31 1.52 5.51 8.49
CA LEU A 31 1.87 4.16 8.92
C LEU A 31 1.20 3.92 10.27
N PRO A 32 0.66 2.71 10.53
CA PRO A 32 0.13 2.39 11.85
C PRO A 32 1.22 2.67 12.90
N PRO A 33 0.86 3.29 14.04
CA PRO A 33 1.82 3.61 15.08
C PRO A 33 2.58 2.35 15.50
N ASP A 34 3.91 2.40 15.51
CA ASP A 34 4.74 1.26 15.87
C ASP A 34 4.56 0.92 17.35
N MET A 35 3.73 -0.09 17.63
CA MET A 35 3.47 -0.62 18.96
C MET A 35 4.25 -1.92 19.22
N SER A 36 5.27 -2.23 18.43
CA SER A 36 6.07 -3.45 18.60
C SER A 36 6.75 -3.55 19.97
N HIS A 37 7.01 -2.41 20.63
CA HIS A 37 7.58 -2.33 21.97
C HIS A 37 6.58 -2.67 23.09
N LEU A 38 5.26 -2.65 22.82
CA LEU A 38 4.22 -2.94 23.79
C LEU A 38 3.88 -4.44 23.86
N PRO A 39 3.41 -4.96 25.01
CA PRO A 39 2.91 -6.33 25.09
C PRO A 39 1.70 -6.50 24.15
N PRO A 40 1.48 -7.70 23.59
CA PRO A 40 0.51 -7.89 22.51
C PRO A 40 -0.91 -7.39 22.83
N SER A 41 -1.38 -7.54 24.06
CA SER A 41 -2.70 -7.06 24.50
C SER A 41 -2.86 -5.53 24.49
N MET A 42 -1.76 -4.78 24.54
CA MET A 42 -1.73 -3.31 24.45
C MET A 42 -1.46 -2.80 23.03
N ARG A 43 -1.25 -3.70 22.06
CA ARG A 43 -1.08 -3.34 20.64
C ARG A 43 -2.40 -3.18 19.88
N LEU A 44 -3.54 -3.52 20.51
CA LEU A 44 -4.84 -3.30 19.90
C LEU A 44 -5.18 -1.81 19.88
N LEU A 45 -5.54 -1.30 18.72
CA LEU A 45 -6.14 0.02 18.63
C LEU A 45 -7.62 -0.07 19.05
N PRO A 46 -8.23 1.02 19.57
CA PRO A 46 -9.66 1.04 19.86
C PRO A 46 -10.51 0.66 18.65
N SER A 47 -10.10 1.08 17.45
CA SER A 47 -10.74 0.72 16.18
C SER A 47 -10.69 -0.77 15.84
N ASP A 48 -9.70 -1.49 16.37
CA ASP A 48 -9.59 -2.94 16.17
C ASP A 48 -10.56 -3.69 17.09
N MET A 49 -11.02 -3.11 18.21
CA MET A 49 -12.01 -3.73 19.11
C MET A 49 -13.44 -3.60 18.59
N GLU A 50 -13.71 -2.54 17.84
CA GLU A 50 -15.03 -2.27 17.23
C GLU A 50 -15.25 -3.04 15.92
N SER A 51 -14.22 -3.72 15.44
CA SER A 51 -14.22 -4.35 14.13
C SER A 51 -14.93 -5.71 14.12
N ALA A 52 -15.46 -6.10 12.97
CA ALA A 52 -16.09 -7.43 12.81
C ALA A 52 -15.07 -8.57 13.05
N GLU A 53 -13.81 -8.33 12.69
CA GLU A 53 -12.71 -9.27 12.87
C GLU A 53 -12.39 -9.54 14.35
N TYR A 54 -12.72 -8.61 15.25
CA TYR A 54 -12.56 -8.83 16.69
C TYR A 54 -13.52 -9.91 17.21
N GLN A 55 -14.66 -10.12 16.57
CA GLN A 55 -15.64 -11.12 17.02
C GLN A 55 -15.24 -12.56 16.64
N LEU A 56 -14.21 -12.73 15.81
CA LEU A 56 -13.75 -14.03 15.34
C LEU A 56 -12.95 -14.78 16.42
N ASP A 57 -13.16 -16.10 16.48
CA ASP A 57 -12.34 -17.00 17.28
C ASP A 57 -10.93 -17.15 16.67
N CYS A 58 -9.94 -17.60 17.46
CA CYS A 58 -8.57 -17.78 16.97
C CYS A 58 -8.48 -18.66 15.73
N LYS A 59 -9.32 -19.71 15.63
CA LYS A 59 -9.35 -20.59 14.45
C LYS A 59 -9.81 -19.85 13.20
N ASP A 60 -10.85 -19.03 13.33
CA ASP A 60 -11.42 -18.26 12.23
C ASP A 60 -10.53 -17.07 11.86
N LEU A 61 -9.84 -16.47 12.83
CA LEU A 61 -8.79 -15.47 12.60
C LEU A 61 -7.65 -16.05 11.75
N THR A 62 -7.16 -17.25 12.07
CA THR A 62 -6.10 -17.92 11.30
C THR A 62 -6.57 -18.28 9.90
N LEU A 63 -7.81 -18.73 9.74
CA LEU A 63 -8.40 -19.02 8.43
C LEU A 63 -8.57 -17.75 7.59
N ALA A 64 -9.09 -16.67 8.19
CA ALA A 64 -9.23 -15.37 7.55
C ALA A 64 -7.87 -14.81 7.12
N LEU A 65 -6.85 -14.88 7.99
CA LEU A 65 -5.48 -14.48 7.67
C LEU A 65 -4.92 -15.23 6.47
N LYS A 66 -5.15 -16.54 6.40
CA LYS A 66 -4.73 -17.37 5.27
C LYS A 66 -5.43 -16.95 3.98
N HIS A 67 -6.74 -16.76 4.03
CA HIS A 67 -7.54 -16.34 2.89
C HIS A 67 -7.10 -14.94 2.38
N THR A 68 -6.96 -13.96 3.26
CA THR A 68 -6.49 -12.62 2.89
C THR A 68 -5.08 -12.65 2.30
N ARG A 69 -4.18 -13.51 2.82
CA ARG A 69 -2.84 -13.69 2.24
C ARG A 69 -2.89 -14.29 0.83
N GLU A 70 -3.74 -15.27 0.60
CA GLU A 70 -3.93 -15.86 -0.74
C GLU A 70 -4.51 -14.84 -1.72
N HIS A 71 -5.52 -14.08 -1.30
CA HIS A 71 -6.11 -12.99 -2.08
C HIS A 71 -5.07 -11.93 -2.48
N LEU A 72 -4.25 -11.46 -1.52
CA LEU A 72 -3.18 -10.49 -1.81
C LEU A 72 -2.14 -11.03 -2.81
N LYS A 73 -1.81 -12.33 -2.76
CA LYS A 73 -0.92 -12.96 -3.74
C LYS A 73 -1.55 -13.04 -5.13
N GLU A 74 -2.86 -13.18 -5.21
CA GLU A 74 -3.59 -13.15 -6.48
C GLU A 74 -3.59 -11.75 -7.08
N LEU A 75 -3.88 -10.72 -6.28
CA LEU A 75 -3.77 -9.32 -6.72
C LEU A 75 -2.36 -8.95 -7.18
N GLU A 76 -1.33 -9.45 -6.50
CA GLU A 76 0.07 -9.29 -6.92
C GLU A 76 0.33 -9.91 -8.30
N LYS A 77 -0.16 -11.12 -8.56
CA LYS A 77 -0.04 -11.77 -9.87
C LYS A 77 -0.75 -10.98 -10.96
N ASP A 78 -1.92 -10.43 -10.67
CA ASP A 78 -2.68 -9.65 -11.65
C ASP A 78 -1.90 -8.39 -12.05
N VAL A 79 -1.34 -7.65 -11.09
CA VAL A 79 -0.49 -6.49 -11.38
C VAL A 79 0.74 -6.88 -12.18
N LEU A 80 1.43 -7.97 -11.81
CA LEU A 80 2.60 -8.46 -12.53
C LEU A 80 2.24 -8.84 -13.97
N SER A 81 1.06 -9.43 -14.19
CA SER A 81 0.58 -9.78 -15.54
C SER A 81 0.29 -8.53 -16.38
N MET A 82 -0.32 -7.50 -15.79
CA MET A 82 -0.56 -6.21 -16.45
C MET A 82 0.75 -5.50 -16.78
N GLN A 83 1.75 -5.56 -15.90
CA GLN A 83 3.08 -5.01 -16.17
C GLN A 83 3.77 -5.75 -17.31
N ALA A 84 3.71 -7.09 -17.35
CA ALA A 84 4.27 -7.87 -18.44
C ALA A 84 3.63 -7.51 -19.78
N ASP A 85 2.31 -7.34 -19.81
CA ASP A 85 1.57 -6.90 -21.00
C ASP A 85 1.96 -5.47 -21.42
N ASN A 86 2.04 -4.53 -20.47
CA ASN A 86 2.48 -3.16 -20.73
C ASN A 86 3.92 -3.08 -21.23
N GLN A 87 4.84 -3.86 -20.64
CA GLN A 87 6.23 -3.98 -21.13
C GLN A 87 6.29 -4.57 -22.54
N SER A 88 5.46 -5.56 -22.85
CA SER A 88 5.37 -6.15 -24.20
C SER A 88 4.87 -5.15 -25.25
N LYS A 89 4.07 -4.16 -24.82
CA LYS A 89 3.57 -3.03 -25.62
C LYS A 89 4.52 -1.83 -25.65
N GLY A 90 5.70 -1.93 -25.02
CA GLY A 90 6.71 -0.87 -25.02
C GLY A 90 6.51 0.23 -23.96
N LEU A 91 5.52 0.10 -23.07
CA LEU A 91 5.36 0.97 -21.89
C LEU A 91 6.33 0.49 -20.81
N THR A 92 7.53 1.05 -20.79
CA THR A 92 8.58 0.71 -19.82
C THR A 92 8.36 1.48 -18.52
N GLY A 93 8.06 0.77 -17.44
CA GLY A 93 7.90 1.37 -16.11
C GLY A 93 7.95 0.32 -15.00
N ILE A 94 9.13 0.23 -14.36
CA ILE A 94 9.40 -0.45 -13.08
C ILE A 94 9.25 -1.98 -13.09
N THR A 95 10.38 -2.70 -12.98
CA THR A 95 10.46 -4.17 -12.86
C THR A 95 10.39 -4.69 -11.42
N VAL A 96 10.40 -3.79 -10.43
CA VAL A 96 10.36 -4.15 -9.01
C VAL A 96 8.92 -4.01 -8.52
N PHE A 97 8.33 -5.12 -8.09
CA PHE A 97 7.04 -5.11 -7.44
C PHE A 97 7.17 -4.47 -6.05
N SER A 98 6.73 -3.22 -5.94
CA SER A 98 6.52 -2.54 -4.66
C SER A 98 5.02 -2.43 -4.42
N PRO A 99 4.52 -2.50 -3.17
CA PRO A 99 3.15 -2.12 -2.85
C PRO A 99 2.74 -0.74 -3.39
N ALA A 100 3.72 0.17 -3.57
CA ALA A 100 3.50 1.46 -4.21
C ALA A 100 3.08 1.36 -5.69
N MET A 101 3.31 0.23 -6.37
CA MET A 101 2.86 0.00 -7.75
C MET A 101 1.33 -0.02 -7.85
N PHE A 102 0.60 -0.38 -6.79
CA PHE A 102 -0.86 -0.23 -6.78
C PHE A 102 -1.30 1.24 -6.79
N LEU A 103 -0.46 2.20 -6.41
CA LEU A 103 -0.77 3.63 -6.51
C LEU A 103 -0.58 4.16 -7.94
N ILE A 104 0.17 3.44 -8.77
CA ILE A 104 0.55 3.82 -10.14
C ILE A 104 -0.22 2.97 -11.16
N SER A 105 -0.94 1.93 -10.73
CA SER A 105 -1.71 1.10 -11.65
C SER A 105 -2.89 1.88 -12.22
N ASP A 106 -3.14 1.73 -13.52
CA ASP A 106 -4.26 2.36 -14.23
C ASP A 106 -5.64 1.81 -13.78
N ASN A 107 -5.67 0.91 -12.78
CA ASN A 107 -6.87 0.29 -12.26
C ASN A 107 -7.13 0.73 -10.81
N PRO A 108 -7.92 1.80 -10.59
CA PRO A 108 -8.20 2.31 -9.24
C PRO A 108 -9.01 1.31 -8.39
N ALA A 109 -9.77 0.41 -9.01
CA ALA A 109 -10.49 -0.64 -8.29
C ALA A 109 -9.52 -1.68 -7.68
N LEU A 110 -8.50 -2.08 -8.44
CA LEU A 110 -7.45 -3.00 -7.98
C LEU A 110 -6.62 -2.39 -6.84
N SER A 111 -6.29 -1.10 -6.97
CA SER A 111 -5.58 -0.35 -5.92
C SER A 111 -6.36 -0.32 -4.61
N LYS A 112 -7.67 -0.02 -4.71
CA LYS A 112 -8.57 0.00 -3.57
C LYS A 112 -8.73 -1.37 -2.92
N ASP A 113 -8.92 -2.42 -3.72
CA ASP A 113 -9.06 -3.79 -3.22
C ASP A 113 -7.80 -4.27 -2.49
N TYR A 114 -6.61 -3.93 -3.01
CA TYR A 114 -5.34 -4.19 -2.32
C TYR A 114 -5.26 -3.45 -0.98
N GLN A 115 -5.58 -2.15 -0.96
CA GLN A 115 -5.52 -1.33 0.26
C GLN A 115 -6.49 -1.81 1.35
N GLU A 116 -7.69 -2.25 0.96
CA GLU A 116 -8.69 -2.80 1.88
C GLU A 116 -8.24 -4.17 2.42
N SER A 117 -7.73 -5.03 1.54
CA SER A 117 -7.23 -6.37 1.90
C SER A 117 -6.00 -6.33 2.80
N ASP A 118 -5.05 -5.43 2.53
CA ASP A 118 -3.86 -5.25 3.35
C ASP A 118 -4.22 -4.67 4.73
N GLN A 119 -5.14 -3.70 4.80
CA GLN A 119 -5.64 -3.17 6.06
C GLN A 119 -6.36 -4.25 6.89
N ALA A 120 -7.18 -5.09 6.25
CA ALA A 120 -7.83 -6.21 6.91
C ALA A 120 -6.80 -7.21 7.46
N ARG A 121 -5.74 -7.52 6.68
CA ARG A 121 -4.65 -8.39 7.11
C ARG A 121 -3.95 -7.85 8.35
N GLU A 122 -3.55 -6.58 8.34
CA GLU A 122 -2.87 -5.97 9.49
C GLU A 122 -3.75 -5.99 10.74
N ARG A 123 -5.05 -5.71 10.59
CA ARG A 123 -6.01 -5.77 11.70
C ARG A 123 -6.11 -7.19 12.27
N LEU A 124 -6.31 -8.19 11.40
CA LEU A 124 -6.35 -9.59 11.80
C LEU A 124 -5.06 -10.02 12.51
N LEU A 125 -3.90 -9.58 12.04
CA LEU A 125 -2.60 -9.86 12.67
C LEU A 125 -2.50 -9.23 14.06
N ARG A 126 -2.89 -7.96 14.21
CA ARG A 126 -2.88 -7.30 15.54
C ARG A 126 -3.81 -8.00 16.52
N ILE A 127 -5.00 -8.39 16.10
CA ILE A 127 -5.97 -9.11 16.93
C ILE A 127 -5.42 -10.49 17.32
N ALA A 128 -4.91 -11.24 16.35
CA ALA A 128 -4.33 -12.57 16.59
C ALA A 128 -3.12 -12.52 17.53
N GLN A 129 -2.23 -11.54 17.35
CA GLN A 129 -1.08 -11.34 18.23
C GLN A 129 -1.51 -10.99 19.65
N ALA A 130 -2.47 -10.07 19.81
CA ALA A 130 -2.95 -9.66 21.13
C ALA A 130 -3.61 -10.79 21.91
N ARG A 131 -4.30 -11.69 21.21
CA ARG A 131 -4.92 -12.89 21.78
C ARG A 131 -3.97 -14.09 21.88
N GLN A 132 -2.72 -13.94 21.43
CA GLN A 132 -1.72 -15.01 21.39
C GLN A 132 -2.18 -16.25 20.61
N CYS A 133 -2.95 -16.04 19.54
CA CYS A 133 -3.37 -17.13 18.65
C CYS A 133 -2.16 -17.69 17.87
N GLU A 134 -2.21 -18.97 17.50
CA GLU A 134 -1.22 -19.58 16.60
C GLU A 134 -1.31 -18.94 15.21
N LEU A 135 -0.26 -18.20 14.84
CA LEU A 135 -0.17 -17.56 13.52
C LEU A 135 0.25 -18.60 12.48
N PRO A 136 -0.33 -18.57 11.27
CA PRO A 136 0.10 -19.43 10.19
C PRO A 136 1.55 -19.07 9.81
N SER A 137 2.44 -20.07 9.82
CA SER A 137 3.83 -19.90 9.39
C SER A 137 3.88 -19.34 7.97
N GLU A 138 4.85 -18.45 7.71
CA GLU A 138 5.06 -17.80 6.40
C GLU A 138 5.26 -18.79 5.25
#